data_AF-A0A966UYC8-F1
#
_entry.id   AF-A0A966UYC8-F1
#
_cell.length_a   1.000
_cell.length_b   1.000
_cell.length_c   1.000
_cell.angle_alpha   90.00
_cell.angle_beta   90.00
_cell.angle_gamma   90.00
#
_symmetry.space_group_name_H-M   'P 1'
#
loop_
_entity.id
_entity.type
_entity.pdbx_description
1 polymer ?
#
loop_
_entity_poly.entity_id
_entity_poly.type
_entity_poly.pdbx_seq_one_letter_code
_entity_poly.pdbx_strand_id
1 'polypeptide(L)'
;KDAAGTGASVSIEGNDTSGTITINSGSGANVGDLAEITFAKAFGSKPRVILSASNDKAAKLQFFKSASKTGFVLKAVDGAGQTSDNTTYEIDYQIMQ
;
A
#
# COMPACT_ATOMS: atom_id res chain seq x y z
N LYS A 1 4.64 2.33 12.38
CA LYS A 1 5.08 3.73 12.51
C LYS A 1 5.10 4.32 11.12
N ASP A 2 4.48 5.49 10.99
CA ASP A 2 3.96 6.07 9.74
C ASP A 2 5.07 6.40 8.74
N ALA A 3 5.45 5.41 7.93
CA ALA A 3 6.50 5.58 6.92
C ALA A 3 6.04 6.50 5.77
N ALA A 4 4.74 6.75 5.65
CA ALA A 4 4.20 7.70 4.68
C ALA A 4 4.52 9.17 5.02
N GLY A 5 5.00 9.49 6.24
CA GLY A 5 5.38 10.85 6.65
C GLY A 5 4.27 11.64 7.33
N THR A 6 4.62 12.81 7.87
CA THR A 6 3.70 13.70 8.60
C THR A 6 2.73 14.38 7.63
N GLY A 7 1.43 14.26 7.90
CA GLY A 7 0.38 14.79 7.02
C GLY A 7 0.04 13.88 5.84
N ALA A 8 0.53 12.63 5.85
CA ALA A 8 0.17 11.65 4.85
C ALA A 8 -1.33 11.28 4.94
N SER A 9 -1.89 10.87 3.81
CA SER A 9 -3.26 10.33 3.73
C SER A 9 -3.29 9.08 2.85
N VAL A 10 -4.21 8.17 3.18
CA VAL A 10 -4.45 6.96 2.41
C VAL A 10 -5.95 6.88 2.12
N SER A 11 -6.29 6.64 0.86
CA SER A 11 -7.66 6.35 0.43
C SER A 11 -7.70 5.06 -0.38
N ILE A 12 -8.84 4.39 -0.35
CA ILE A 12 -9.06 3.14 -1.08
C ILE A 12 -10.38 3.26 -1.84
N GLU A 13 -10.32 3.03 -3.15
CA GLU A 13 -11.51 2.86 -3.99
C GLU A 13 -11.61 1.40 -4.41
N GLY A 14 -12.66 0.70 -3.98
CA GLY A 14 -12.84 -0.72 -4.31
C GLY A 14 -13.59 -1.50 -3.23
N ASN A 15 -13.29 -2.80 -3.16
CA ASN A 15 -13.87 -3.75 -2.21
C ASN A 15 -12.81 -4.73 -1.68
N ASP A 16 -13.20 -5.71 -0.87
CA ASP A 16 -12.27 -6.68 -0.28
C ASP A 16 -11.48 -7.54 -1.30
N THR A 17 -11.90 -7.57 -2.57
CA THR A 17 -11.30 -8.41 -3.62
C THR A 17 -10.47 -7.66 -4.65
N SER A 18 -10.77 -6.39 -4.91
CA SER A 18 -9.98 -5.55 -5.82
C SER A 18 -10.25 -4.07 -5.60
N GLY A 19 -9.29 -3.24 -5.95
CA GLY A 19 -9.42 -1.79 -5.92
C GLY A 19 -8.09 -1.09 -6.13
N THR A 20 -8.09 0.22 -5.92
CA THR A 20 -6.91 1.09 -6.01
C THR A 20 -6.68 1.74 -4.66
N ILE A 21 -5.43 1.67 -4.19
CA ILE A 21 -4.95 2.37 -3.00
C ILE A 21 -4.22 3.61 -3.46
N THR A 22 -4.65 4.77 -2.97
CA THR A 22 -3.97 6.04 -3.19
C THR A 22 -3.32 6.46 -1.89
N ILE A 23 -2.01 6.70 -1.93
CA ILE A 23 -1.21 7.15 -0.80
C ILE A 23 -0.61 8.49 -1.16
N ASN A 24 -0.98 9.53 -0.44
CA ASN A 24 -0.30 10.81 -0.49
C ASN A 24 0.68 10.84 0.66
N SER A 25 1.97 10.71 0.37
CA SER A 25 3.00 10.85 1.40
C SER A 25 3.07 12.30 1.90
N GLY A 26 3.44 12.46 3.16
CA GLY A 26 3.66 13.73 3.81
C GLY A 26 5.14 14.12 3.84
N SER A 27 5.54 14.96 4.80
CA SER A 27 6.95 15.30 5.03
C SER A 27 7.66 14.27 5.92
N GLY A 28 8.92 13.99 5.62
CA GLY A 28 9.71 12.98 6.34
C GLY A 28 9.25 11.54 6.05
N ALA A 29 8.73 11.29 4.85
CA ALA A 29 8.41 9.96 4.38
C ALA A 29 9.68 9.09 4.32
N ASN A 30 9.53 7.81 4.63
CA ASN A 30 10.64 6.88 4.76
C ASN A 30 10.22 5.45 4.37
N VAL A 31 11.12 4.49 4.58
CA VAL A 31 10.88 3.05 4.39
C VAL A 31 10.04 2.49 5.54
N GLY A 32 9.35 1.38 5.27
CA GLY A 32 8.50 0.71 6.24
C GLY A 32 7.02 0.75 5.86
N ASP A 33 6.16 0.83 6.87
CA ASP A 33 4.71 0.63 6.72
C ASP A 33 4.05 1.88 6.14
N LEU A 34 3.63 1.78 4.88
CA LEU A 34 3.00 2.89 4.14
C LEU A 34 1.50 2.97 4.39
N ALA A 35 0.83 1.83 4.35
CA ALA A 35 -0.62 1.74 4.50
C ALA A 35 -1.01 0.39 5.09
N GLU A 36 -1.97 0.39 6.02
CA GLU A 36 -2.65 -0.79 6.52
C GLU A 36 -4.05 -0.86 5.92
N ILE A 37 -4.34 -1.95 5.23
CA ILE A 37 -5.62 -2.20 4.57
C ILE A 37 -6.33 -3.28 5.37
N THR A 38 -7.53 -2.98 5.86
CA THR A 38 -8.38 -3.94 6.59
C THR A 38 -9.55 -4.37 5.69
N PHE A 39 -9.77 -5.67 5.56
CA PHE A 39 -10.92 -6.21 4.85
C PHE A 39 -12.20 -6.01 5.68
N ALA A 40 -13.30 -5.66 5.02
CA ALA A 40 -14.61 -5.58 5.66
C ALA A 40 -15.06 -6.96 6.16
N LYS A 41 -14.66 -8.05 5.49
CA LYS A 41 -14.87 -9.42 5.94
C LYS A 41 -13.56 -10.20 5.98
N ALA A 42 -13.32 -10.90 7.09
CA ALA A 42 -12.18 -11.79 7.20
C ALA A 42 -12.32 -13.00 6.25
N PHE A 43 -11.25 -13.32 5.54
CA PHE A 43 -11.18 -14.51 4.70
C PHE A 43 -10.95 -15.79 5.52
N GLY A 44 -11.40 -16.94 5.01
CA GLY A 44 -11.21 -18.24 5.69
C GLY A 44 -9.75 -18.66 5.84
N SER A 45 -8.92 -18.30 4.86
CA SER A 45 -7.47 -18.50 4.82
C SER A 45 -6.76 -17.21 4.43
N LYS A 46 -5.43 -17.14 4.62
CA LYS A 46 -4.62 -15.99 4.17
C LYS A 46 -4.67 -15.93 2.64
N PRO A 47 -5.27 -14.90 2.02
CA PRO A 47 -5.44 -14.87 0.58
C PRO A 47 -4.14 -14.49 -0.14
N ARG A 48 -4.11 -14.66 -1.46
CA ARG A 48 -3.01 -14.15 -2.29
C ARG A 48 -3.33 -12.73 -2.72
N VAL A 49 -2.55 -11.77 -2.21
CA VAL A 49 -2.65 -10.36 -2.60
C VAL A 49 -1.63 -10.07 -3.69
N ILE A 50 -2.10 -9.63 -4.85
CA ILE A 50 -1.29 -9.10 -5.94
C ILE A 50 -1.40 -7.58 -5.89
N LEU A 51 -0.26 -6.92 -6.04
CA LEU A 51 -0.15 -5.47 -6.09
C LEU A 51 0.48 -5.07 -7.40
N SER A 52 -0.05 -4.03 -8.03
CA SER A 52 0.50 -3.43 -9.24
C SER A 52 0.60 -1.93 -9.07
N ALA A 53 1.69 -1.34 -9.56
CA ALA A 53 1.77 0.10 -9.65
C ALA A 53 0.81 0.63 -10.71
N SER A 54 0.10 1.71 -10.39
CA SER A 54 -0.89 2.34 -11.27
C SER A 54 -0.46 3.73 -11.75
N ASN A 55 0.61 4.29 -11.17
CA ASN A 55 1.21 5.55 -11.63
C ASN A 55 2.75 5.48 -11.70
N ASP A 56 3.37 6.50 -12.32
CA ASP A 56 4.82 6.53 -12.56
C ASP A 56 5.65 6.57 -11.26
N LYS A 57 5.11 7.18 -10.20
CA LYS A 57 5.75 7.24 -8.88
C LYS A 57 5.74 5.88 -8.20
N ALA A 58 4.60 5.18 -8.22
CA ALA A 58 4.47 3.82 -7.71
C ALA A 58 5.29 2.82 -8.52
N ALA A 59 5.43 3.01 -9.84
CA ALA A 59 6.25 2.14 -10.68
C ALA A 59 7.75 2.21 -10.34
N LYS A 60 8.20 3.31 -9.73
CA LYS A 60 9.57 3.50 -9.24
C LYS A 60 9.75 3.07 -7.79
N LEU A 61 8.65 2.88 -7.05
CA LEU A 61 8.67 2.49 -5.65
C LEU A 61 8.97 0.99 -5.54
N GLN A 62 9.90 0.63 -4.67
CA GLN A 62 10.11 -0.77 -4.31
C GLN A 62 9.22 -1.10 -3.12
N PHE A 63 8.20 -1.93 -3.34
CA PHE A 63 7.21 -2.26 -2.31
C PHE A 63 6.93 -3.76 -2.23
N PHE A 64 6.44 -4.18 -1.06
CA PHE A 64 5.93 -5.51 -0.82
C PHE A 64 4.74 -5.48 0.14
N LYS A 65 4.12 -6.64 0.33
CA LYS A 65 2.97 -6.81 1.23
C LYS A 65 3.24 -7.84 2.31
N SER A 66 2.63 -7.60 3.47
CA SER A 66 2.39 -8.64 4.48
C SER A 66 0.89 -8.84 4.63
N ALA A 67 0.36 -9.98 4.20
CA ALA A 67 -1.07 -10.27 4.22
C ALA A 67 -1.46 -11.17 5.40
N SER A 68 -2.67 -10.98 5.90
CA SER A 68 -3.35 -11.78 6.92
C SER A 68 -4.77 -12.14 6.45
N LYS A 69 -5.55 -12.83 7.29
CA LYS A 69 -6.97 -13.12 6.99
C LYS A 69 -7.85 -11.87 7.03
N THR A 70 -7.42 -10.83 7.75
CA THR A 70 -8.22 -9.63 8.05
C THR A 70 -7.75 -8.41 7.28
N GLY A 71 -6.64 -8.50 6.53
CA GLY A 71 -6.10 -7.37 5.80
C GLY A 71 -4.71 -7.61 5.26
N PHE A 72 -4.04 -6.54 4.85
CA PHE A 72 -2.62 -6.56 4.51
C PHE A 72 -1.99 -5.20 4.76
N VAL A 73 -0.68 -5.20 4.99
CA VAL A 73 0.13 -3.98 5.12
C VAL A 73 0.99 -3.83 3.88
N LEU A 74 0.89 -2.69 3.21
CA LEU A 74 1.80 -2.26 2.16
C LEU A 74 3.05 -1.67 2.81
N LYS A 75 4.22 -2.11 2.35
CA LYS A 75 5.51 -1.70 2.89
C LYS A 75 6.45 -1.22 1.78
N ALA A 76 7.13 -0.11 2.01
CA ALA A 76 8.24 0.37 1.18
C ALA A 76 9.57 -0.23 1.66
N VAL A 77 10.44 -0.55 0.70
CA VAL A 77 11.80 -1.06 0.92
C VAL A 77 12.81 0.08 0.76
N ASP A 78 13.94 -0.04 1.45
CA ASP A 78 15.09 0.83 1.26
C ASP A 78 15.77 0.62 -0.10
N GLY A 79 16.28 1.71 -0.69
CA GLY A 79 16.97 1.71 -1.98
C GLY A 79 16.61 2.88 -2.91
N ALA A 80 17.00 2.76 -4.18
CA ALA A 80 16.79 3.78 -5.22
C ALA A 80 15.31 4.10 -5.55
N GLY A 81 14.38 3.34 -4.97
CA GLY A 81 12.94 3.48 -5.11
C GLY A 81 12.24 3.68 -3.77
N GLN A 82 12.80 4.51 -2.89
CA GLN A 82 12.20 4.86 -1.59
C GLN A 82 10.99 5.78 -1.75
N THR A 83 10.12 5.77 -0.74
CA THR A 83 9.09 6.79 -0.53
C THR A 83 9.70 8.20 -0.52
N SER A 84 9.15 9.08 -1.34
CA SER A 84 9.51 10.49 -1.42
C SER A 84 8.45 11.32 -0.72
N ASP A 85 8.82 12.48 -0.20
CA ASP A 85 7.89 13.41 0.45
C ASP A 85 6.87 13.98 -0.56
N ASN A 86 5.67 14.31 -0.08
CA ASN A 86 4.62 15.01 -0.83
C ASN A 86 4.34 14.39 -2.22
N THR A 87 4.33 13.06 -2.28
CA THR A 87 4.22 12.28 -3.51
C THR A 87 3.00 11.38 -3.44
N THR A 88 2.24 11.35 -4.54
CA THR A 88 1.09 10.46 -4.69
C THR A 88 1.52 9.14 -5.32
N TYR A 89 1.23 8.04 -4.64
CA TYR A 89 1.43 6.66 -5.09
C TYR A 89 0.07 6.00 -5.28
N GLU A 90 -0.15 5.45 -6.46
CA GLU A 90 -1.36 4.69 -6.77
C GLU A 90 -0.99 3.22 -7.03
N ILE A 91 -1.62 2.32 -6.29
CA ILE A 91 -1.33 0.89 -6.32
C ILE A 91 -2.66 0.13 -6.40
N ASP A 92 -2.86 -0.58 -7.49
CA ASP A 92 -3.97 -1.52 -7.63
C ASP A 92 -3.69 -2.78 -6.82
N TYR A 93 -4.73 -3.30 -6.19
CA TYR A 93 -4.70 -4.60 -5.54
C TYR A 93 -5.75 -5.54 -6.15
N GLN A 94 -5.38 -6.81 -6.22
CA GLN A 94 -6.28 -7.89 -6.54
C GLN A 94 -6.05 -9.06 -5.59
N ILE A 95 -7.13 -9.61 -5.06
CA ILE A 95 -7.11 -10.70 -4.11
C ILE A 95 -7.64 -11.96 -4.78
N MET A 96 -6.83 -13.01 -4.75
CA MET A 96 -7.20 -14.34 -5.21
C MET A 96 -7.38 -15.27 -4.02
N GLN A 97 -8.47 -16.03 -4.04
CA GLN A 97 -8.79 -17.07 -3.07
C GLN A 97 -8.64 -18.46 -3.67
#